data_AF-A0A2E1KTZ6-F1
#
_entry.id   AF-A0A2E1KTZ6-F1
#
_cell.length_a   1.000
_cell.length_b   1.000
_cell.length_c   1.000
_cell.angle_alpha   90.00
_cell.angle_beta   90.00
_cell.angle_gamma   90.00
#
_symmetry.space_group_name_H-M   'P 1'
#
loop_
_entity.id
_entity.type
_entity.pdbx_description
1 polymer ?
#
loop_
_entity_poly.entity_id
_entity_poly.type
_entity_poly.pdbx_seq_one_letter_code
_entity_poly.pdbx_strand_id
1 'polypeptide(L)'
;MWSLAATTLLFLASGDIEVQLLSGDKLTGQLVTLADGKVTLKSSESLREFVFAELLAISRPIDSERRPPPSVWIELTDGSKLTARTFSVKQRIAHITFLQGERRTLPTRLIHAVRLQPPSATDAQWNRIAQRKVTADVIAIRVDDDVLDELDGIIHDIESDTVQFELDDETVPVERGRLEGIVYFHPPTAATPKAIAQLFDIYGSLWQVQKLQMGSAKLQGVTVNGLTFELPLTDLVKLDFSAENLIYLSDIEPTSVTWTPFLGSVDPLAQALFGPRRDRSFSGGKLQLGKRRGRDLEYQKGLAIQSRTRMVYRLSDEFQRFKAIVGLDNRTRGRGNVELVILGNRRELLKKTVTGMMEPFELDVKISGVRRLTILVDYGKGKGIQDHLNLCNARITK
;
A
#
# COMPACT_ATOMS: atom_id res chain seq x y z
N MET A 1 40.25 14.72 -32.04
CA MET A 1 38.88 15.05 -32.51
C MET A 1 38.05 13.78 -32.50
N TRP A 2 37.38 13.50 -31.38
CA TRP A 2 36.33 12.47 -31.33
C TRP A 2 35.05 13.23 -31.03
N SER A 3 34.17 13.27 -32.04
CA SER A 3 32.91 13.99 -32.00
C SER A 3 31.97 13.30 -31.02
N LEU A 4 31.62 13.97 -29.92
CA LEU A 4 30.45 13.61 -29.11
C LEU A 4 29.22 13.95 -29.95
N ALA A 5 28.66 12.94 -30.59
CA ALA A 5 27.34 13.05 -31.20
C ALA A 5 26.31 13.31 -30.08
N ALA A 6 25.84 14.55 -29.99
CA ALA A 6 24.70 14.91 -29.17
C ALA A 6 23.45 14.25 -29.80
N THR A 7 23.06 13.09 -29.26
CA THR A 7 21.80 12.45 -29.62
C THR A 7 20.68 13.27 -28.98
N THR A 8 20.09 14.17 -29.76
CA THR A 8 18.88 14.90 -29.38
C THR A 8 17.73 13.89 -29.33
N LEU A 9 17.45 13.31 -28.16
CA LEU A 9 16.20 12.59 -27.95
C LEU A 9 15.04 13.60 -28.00
N LEU A 10 14.23 13.51 -29.05
CA LEU A 10 12.88 14.08 -29.02
C LEU A 10 12.09 13.31 -27.96
N PHE A 11 11.93 13.91 -26.77
CA PHE A 11 10.98 13.42 -25.78
C PHE A 11 9.59 13.92 -26.18
N LEU A 12 8.74 13.00 -26.66
CA LEU A 12 7.30 13.22 -26.72
C LEU A 12 6.82 13.60 -25.32
N ALA A 13 5.99 14.65 -25.23
CA ALA A 13 5.45 15.17 -23.98
C ALA A 13 4.56 14.11 -23.30
N SER A 14 5.18 13.21 -22.53
CA SER A 14 4.47 12.47 -21.49
C SER A 14 3.99 13.55 -20.51
N GLY A 15 2.68 13.68 -20.34
CA GLY A 15 2.08 14.67 -19.46
C GLY A 15 2.75 14.71 -18.08
N ASP A 16 2.71 15.88 -17.45
CA ASP A 16 3.39 16.14 -16.19
C ASP A 16 3.10 15.05 -15.15
N ILE A 17 4.15 14.47 -14.59
CA ILE A 17 4.10 13.46 -13.53
C ILE A 17 4.34 14.16 -12.19
N GLU A 18 3.61 13.73 -11.15
CA GLU A 18 3.84 14.13 -9.76
C GLU A 18 4.72 13.09 -9.08
N VAL A 19 5.86 13.53 -8.53
CA VAL A 19 6.69 12.76 -7.61
C VAL A 19 6.39 13.25 -6.20
N GLN A 20 5.96 12.35 -5.34
CA GLN A 20 5.76 12.60 -3.92
C GLN A 20 6.88 11.93 -3.12
N LEU A 21 7.60 12.71 -2.32
CA LEU A 21 8.67 12.23 -1.45
C LEU A 21 8.11 11.75 -0.10
N LEU A 22 8.87 10.92 0.59
CA LEU A 22 8.56 10.51 1.97
C LEU A 22 8.60 11.67 2.96
N SER A 23 9.26 12.79 2.63
CA SER A 23 9.14 14.04 3.40
C SER A 23 7.71 14.58 3.38
N GLY A 24 6.95 14.33 2.31
CA GLY A 24 5.66 14.94 2.04
C GLY A 24 5.71 15.95 0.90
N ASP A 25 6.90 16.35 0.46
CA ASP A 25 7.10 17.25 -0.68
C ASP A 25 6.54 16.63 -1.96
N LYS A 26 5.96 17.48 -2.79
CA LYS A 26 5.43 17.12 -4.10
C LYS A 26 6.12 17.94 -5.17
N LEU A 27 6.56 17.27 -6.21
CA LEU A 27 7.21 17.89 -7.36
C LEU A 27 6.52 17.44 -8.63
N THR A 28 6.26 18.37 -9.52
CA THR A 28 5.67 18.10 -10.82
C THR A 28 6.71 18.33 -11.91
N GLY A 29 6.76 17.44 -12.89
CA GLY A 29 7.66 17.59 -14.03
C GLY A 29 7.64 16.39 -14.97
N GLN A 30 8.61 16.37 -15.89
CA GLN A 30 8.77 15.29 -16.85
C GLN A 30 9.70 14.22 -16.28
N LEU A 31 9.25 12.96 -16.32
CA LEU A 31 10.08 11.81 -15.97
C LEU A 31 11.11 11.58 -17.08
N VAL A 32 12.41 11.72 -16.77
CA VAL A 32 13.50 11.60 -17.74
C VAL A 32 14.13 10.22 -17.70
N THR A 33 14.42 9.71 -16.50
CA THR A 33 14.96 8.38 -16.29
C THR A 33 14.30 7.74 -15.07
N LEU A 34 14.20 6.42 -15.10
CA LEU A 34 13.89 5.58 -13.97
C LEU A 34 14.69 4.30 -14.18
N ALA A 35 15.73 4.08 -13.40
CA ALA A 35 16.61 2.92 -13.52
C ALA A 35 17.44 2.78 -12.25
N ASP A 36 17.92 1.57 -11.95
CA ASP A 36 18.89 1.32 -10.87
C ASP A 36 18.49 1.91 -9.50
N GLY A 37 17.19 1.86 -9.19
CA GLY A 37 16.65 2.38 -7.93
C GLY A 37 16.63 3.92 -7.84
N LYS A 38 16.75 4.62 -8.97
CA LYS A 38 16.75 6.07 -9.07
C LYS A 38 15.68 6.56 -10.04
N VAL A 39 15.25 7.80 -9.83
CA VAL A 39 14.38 8.55 -10.71
C VAL A 39 14.95 9.94 -10.96
N THR A 40 14.96 10.37 -12.22
CA THR A 40 15.29 11.75 -12.58
C THR A 40 14.05 12.46 -13.11
N LEU A 41 13.68 13.56 -12.45
CA LEU A 41 12.58 14.44 -12.82
C LEU A 41 13.14 15.75 -13.37
N LYS A 42 12.65 16.18 -14.53
CA LYS A 42 12.90 17.51 -15.09
C LYS A 42 11.74 18.43 -14.74
N SER A 43 11.97 19.38 -13.84
CA SER A 43 11.06 20.51 -13.63
C SER A 43 11.35 21.62 -14.65
N SER A 44 10.54 22.69 -14.65
CA SER A 44 10.74 23.88 -15.48
C SER A 44 12.13 24.52 -15.30
N GLU A 45 12.75 24.36 -14.13
CA GLU A 45 13.97 25.08 -13.73
C GLU A 45 15.20 24.18 -13.51
N SER A 46 15.02 22.86 -13.38
CA SER A 46 16.14 21.97 -13.01
C SER A 46 15.88 20.48 -13.29
N LEU A 47 16.95 19.72 -13.48
CA LEU A 47 16.93 18.27 -13.33
C LEU A 47 17.18 17.91 -11.86
N ARG A 48 16.35 17.05 -11.28
CA ARG A 48 16.49 16.54 -9.91
C ARG A 48 16.48 15.02 -9.92
N GLU A 49 17.39 14.42 -9.19
CA GLU A 49 17.50 12.98 -9.00
C GLU A 49 17.04 12.60 -7.59
N PHE A 50 16.30 11.50 -7.48
CA PHE A 50 15.86 10.91 -6.21
C PHE A 50 16.13 9.41 -6.23
N VAL A 51 16.44 8.81 -5.08
CA VAL A 51 16.49 7.36 -4.93
C VAL A 51 15.10 6.82 -4.56
N PHE A 52 14.75 5.59 -4.93
CA PHE A 52 13.44 5.00 -4.63
C PHE A 52 13.13 5.01 -3.13
N ALA A 53 14.16 4.87 -2.29
CA ALA A 53 14.05 4.94 -0.83
C ALA A 53 13.51 6.29 -0.31
N GLU A 54 13.62 7.37 -1.10
CA GLU A 54 13.08 8.69 -0.75
C GLU A 54 11.66 8.91 -1.26
N LEU A 55 11.16 8.02 -2.11
CA LEU A 55 9.87 8.18 -2.78
C LEU A 55 8.74 7.58 -1.94
N LEU A 56 7.63 8.32 -1.87
CA LEU A 56 6.35 7.77 -1.47
C LEU A 56 5.60 7.25 -2.70
N ALA A 57 5.49 8.08 -3.74
CA ALA A 57 4.77 7.73 -4.94
C ALA A 57 5.27 8.51 -6.15
N ILE A 58 5.05 7.93 -7.33
CA ILE A 58 5.08 8.63 -8.61
C ILE A 58 3.69 8.45 -9.21
N SER A 59 2.97 9.53 -9.51
CA SER A 59 1.62 9.46 -10.06
C SER A 59 1.49 10.34 -11.29
N ARG A 60 0.60 9.93 -12.20
CA ARG A 60 0.25 10.74 -13.35
C ARG A 60 -1.21 11.18 -13.20
N PRO A 61 -1.53 12.47 -13.39
CA PRO A 61 -2.92 12.90 -13.52
C PRO A 61 -3.53 12.17 -14.72
N ILE A 62 -4.64 11.48 -14.50
CA ILE A 62 -5.35 10.78 -15.56
C ILE A 62 -6.58 11.59 -15.89
N ASP A 63 -6.73 11.92 -17.18
CA ASP A 63 -8.01 12.38 -17.69
C ASP A 63 -8.95 11.18 -17.78
N SER A 64 -10.15 11.30 -17.21
CA SER A 64 -11.07 10.18 -17.03
C SER A 64 -11.77 9.83 -18.33
N GLU A 65 -11.06 9.24 -19.29
CA GLU A 65 -11.68 8.63 -20.46
C GLU A 65 -12.26 7.26 -20.10
N ARG A 66 -13.44 6.96 -20.65
CA ARG A 66 -14.11 5.66 -20.50
C ARG A 66 -13.28 4.58 -21.19
N ARG A 67 -12.85 3.59 -20.42
CA ARG A 67 -12.11 2.43 -20.91
C ARG A 67 -13.05 1.22 -21.04
N PRO A 68 -12.75 0.30 -21.97
CA PRO A 68 -13.50 -0.95 -22.06
C PRO A 68 -13.42 -1.69 -20.71
N PRO A 69 -14.56 -2.21 -20.20
CA PRO A 69 -14.55 -2.96 -18.96
C PRO A 69 -13.80 -4.28 -19.16
N PRO A 70 -13.06 -4.76 -18.15
CA PRO A 70 -12.52 -6.12 -18.17
C PRO A 70 -13.64 -7.16 -18.12
N SER A 71 -13.32 -8.34 -18.63
CA SER A 71 -14.18 -9.53 -18.56
C SER A 71 -13.56 -10.62 -17.67
N VAL A 72 -12.28 -10.48 -17.31
CA VAL A 72 -11.56 -11.43 -16.47
C VAL A 72 -10.67 -10.67 -15.48
N TRP A 73 -10.63 -11.14 -14.24
CA TRP A 73 -9.74 -10.65 -13.18
C TRP A 73 -8.86 -11.79 -12.68
N ILE A 74 -7.55 -11.59 -12.67
CA ILE A 74 -6.58 -12.64 -12.40
C ILE A 74 -5.73 -12.20 -11.21
N GLU A 75 -5.74 -12.97 -10.14
CA GLU A 75 -4.85 -12.79 -8.99
C GLU A 75 -3.66 -13.73 -9.13
N LEU A 76 -2.45 -13.20 -9.01
CA LEU A 76 -1.21 -13.97 -9.04
C LEU A 76 -0.77 -14.33 -7.62
N THR A 77 0.07 -15.36 -7.49
CA THR A 77 0.60 -15.83 -6.21
C THR A 77 1.49 -14.82 -5.48
N ASP A 78 1.97 -13.78 -6.17
CA ASP A 78 2.71 -12.68 -5.54
C ASP A 78 1.81 -11.52 -5.05
N GLY A 79 0.49 -11.62 -5.25
CA GLY A 79 -0.47 -10.57 -4.90
C GLY A 79 -0.69 -9.52 -6.00
N SER A 80 -0.10 -9.69 -7.19
CA SER A 80 -0.48 -8.91 -8.37
C SER A 80 -1.91 -9.25 -8.79
N LYS A 81 -2.64 -8.25 -9.29
CA LYS A 81 -4.01 -8.38 -9.79
C LYS A 81 -4.08 -7.82 -11.19
N LEU A 82 -4.44 -8.63 -12.16
CA LEU A 82 -4.45 -8.28 -13.58
C LEU A 82 -5.88 -8.25 -14.11
N THR A 83 -6.16 -7.33 -15.02
CA THR A 83 -7.43 -7.25 -15.73
C THR A 83 -7.25 -7.63 -17.19
N ALA A 84 -8.19 -8.41 -17.74
CA ALA A 84 -8.07 -8.96 -19.09
C ALA A 84 -9.42 -9.01 -19.83
N ARG A 85 -9.33 -9.11 -21.15
CA ARG A 85 -10.47 -9.38 -22.06
C ARG A 85 -10.75 -10.86 -22.16
N THR A 86 -9.70 -11.66 -22.30
CA THR A 86 -9.82 -13.11 -22.48
C THR A 86 -8.80 -13.84 -21.64
N PHE A 87 -9.18 -15.05 -21.24
CA PHE A 87 -8.35 -15.98 -20.49
C PHE A 87 -8.68 -17.40 -20.92
N SER A 88 -7.69 -18.19 -21.30
CA SER A 88 -7.79 -19.63 -21.54
C SER A 88 -6.57 -20.34 -20.99
N VAL A 89 -6.64 -21.64 -20.82
CA VAL A 89 -5.52 -22.47 -20.36
C VAL A 89 -5.40 -23.67 -21.28
N LYS A 90 -4.17 -23.93 -21.72
CA LYS A 90 -3.81 -25.15 -22.45
C LYS A 90 -2.53 -25.73 -21.85
N GLN A 91 -2.57 -26.99 -21.43
CA GLN A 91 -1.41 -27.69 -20.88
C GLN A 91 -0.70 -26.90 -19.76
N ARG A 92 -1.48 -26.39 -18.79
CA ARG A 92 -1.00 -25.57 -17.65
C ARG A 92 -0.35 -24.23 -18.04
N ILE A 93 -0.56 -23.76 -19.26
CA ILE A 93 -0.15 -22.43 -19.72
C ILE A 93 -1.42 -21.60 -19.93
N ALA A 94 -1.55 -20.53 -19.16
CA ALA A 94 -2.60 -19.55 -19.36
C ALA A 94 -2.25 -18.63 -20.53
N HIS A 95 -3.22 -18.38 -21.40
CA HIS A 95 -3.18 -17.43 -22.49
C HIS A 95 -4.12 -16.27 -22.18
N ILE A 96 -3.56 -15.05 -22.13
CA ILE A 96 -4.27 -13.84 -21.70
C ILE A 96 -4.23 -12.84 -22.83
N THR A 97 -5.39 -12.24 -23.14
CA THR A 97 -5.45 -10.99 -23.92
C THR A 97 -5.84 -9.86 -22.98
N PHE A 98 -4.93 -8.92 -22.78
CA PHE A 98 -5.15 -7.76 -21.92
C PHE A 98 -6.06 -6.70 -22.59
N LEU A 99 -6.48 -5.70 -21.82
CA LEU A 99 -7.39 -4.64 -22.29
C LEU A 99 -6.80 -3.80 -23.43
N GLN A 100 -5.49 -3.62 -23.46
CA GLN A 100 -4.72 -2.99 -24.53
C GLN A 100 -4.54 -3.85 -25.79
N GLY A 101 -5.00 -5.11 -25.78
CA GLY A 101 -4.88 -6.04 -26.90
C GLY A 101 -3.58 -6.86 -26.92
N GLU A 102 -2.65 -6.56 -26.03
CA GLU A 102 -1.44 -7.38 -25.81
C GLU A 102 -1.82 -8.81 -25.41
N ARG A 103 -1.14 -9.78 -26.01
CA ARG A 103 -1.28 -11.19 -25.67
C ARG A 103 -0.06 -11.66 -24.90
N ARG A 104 -0.27 -12.37 -23.80
CA ARG A 104 0.81 -13.04 -23.05
C ARG A 104 0.43 -14.42 -22.61
N THR A 105 1.46 -15.20 -22.30
CA THR A 105 1.33 -16.48 -21.63
C THR A 105 2.00 -16.44 -20.26
N LEU A 106 1.44 -17.19 -19.30
CA LEU A 106 2.13 -17.52 -18.06
C LEU A 106 1.74 -18.91 -17.56
N PRO A 107 2.62 -19.60 -16.81
CA PRO A 107 2.28 -20.85 -16.15
C PRO A 107 1.15 -20.68 -15.13
N THR A 108 0.21 -21.61 -15.07
CA THR A 108 -0.90 -21.59 -14.08
C THR A 108 -0.41 -21.64 -12.64
N ARG A 109 0.77 -22.21 -12.37
CA ARG A 109 1.44 -22.18 -11.05
C ARG A 109 1.75 -20.78 -10.52
N LEU A 110 1.61 -19.72 -11.33
CA LEU A 110 1.76 -18.34 -10.90
C LEU A 110 0.40 -17.66 -10.62
N ILE A 111 -0.71 -18.31 -10.94
CA ILE A 111 -2.07 -17.80 -10.81
C ILE A 111 -2.67 -18.35 -9.54
N HIS A 112 -3.08 -17.47 -8.64
CA HIS A 112 -3.81 -17.80 -7.43
C HIS A 112 -5.29 -18.04 -7.73
N ALA A 113 -5.96 -17.07 -8.35
CA ALA A 113 -7.38 -17.15 -8.65
C ALA A 113 -7.71 -16.40 -9.95
N VAL A 114 -8.80 -16.81 -10.61
CA VAL A 114 -9.35 -16.13 -11.80
C VAL A 114 -10.84 -15.96 -11.62
N ARG A 115 -11.30 -14.72 -11.59
CA ARG A 115 -12.73 -14.38 -11.65
C ARG A 115 -13.16 -14.18 -13.10
N LEU A 116 -14.25 -14.85 -13.47
CA LEU A 116 -14.78 -14.92 -14.84
C LEU A 116 -16.04 -14.08 -15.04
N GLN A 117 -16.58 -13.53 -13.94
CA GLN A 117 -17.78 -12.70 -13.93
C GLN A 117 -17.47 -11.29 -13.41
N PRO A 118 -18.20 -10.27 -13.88
CA PRO A 118 -18.06 -8.92 -13.36
C PRO A 118 -18.47 -8.84 -11.89
N PRO A 119 -17.98 -7.83 -11.15
CA PRO A 119 -18.42 -7.55 -9.80
C PRO A 119 -19.96 -7.49 -9.69
N SER A 120 -20.50 -8.14 -8.66
CA SER A 120 -21.93 -8.32 -8.45
C SER A 120 -22.24 -8.56 -6.97
N ALA A 121 -23.47 -8.93 -6.62
CA ALA A 121 -23.82 -9.30 -5.25
C ALA A 121 -23.02 -10.51 -4.71
N THR A 122 -22.41 -11.31 -5.59
CA THR A 122 -21.56 -12.45 -5.22
C THR A 122 -20.17 -12.05 -4.71
N ASP A 123 -19.78 -10.76 -4.77
CA ASP A 123 -18.44 -10.26 -4.41
C ASP A 123 -17.93 -10.75 -3.06
N ALA A 124 -18.78 -10.70 -2.02
CA ALA A 124 -18.40 -11.12 -0.68
C ALA A 124 -18.15 -12.63 -0.59
N GLN A 125 -18.92 -13.43 -1.33
CA GLN A 125 -18.75 -14.89 -1.39
C GLN A 125 -17.52 -15.25 -2.20
N TRP A 126 -17.34 -14.64 -3.39
CA TRP A 126 -16.15 -14.81 -4.21
C TRP A 126 -14.88 -14.49 -3.42
N ASN A 127 -14.82 -13.34 -2.73
CA ASN A 127 -13.66 -12.97 -1.93
C ASN A 127 -13.37 -13.99 -0.81
N ARG A 128 -14.40 -14.60 -0.21
CA ARG A 128 -14.22 -15.64 0.80
C ARG A 128 -13.63 -16.92 0.19
N ILE A 129 -14.15 -17.36 -0.94
CA ILE A 129 -13.67 -18.55 -1.66
C ILE A 129 -12.24 -18.33 -2.15
N ALA A 130 -11.99 -17.20 -2.82
CA ALA A 130 -10.67 -16.88 -3.38
C ALA A 130 -9.58 -16.72 -2.31
N GLN A 131 -9.89 -16.27 -1.10
CA GLN A 131 -8.88 -16.00 -0.06
C GLN A 131 -8.78 -17.11 1.00
N ARG A 132 -9.60 -18.17 0.92
CA ARG A 132 -9.49 -19.30 1.85
C ARG A 132 -8.25 -20.14 1.54
N LYS A 133 -7.77 -20.85 2.56
CA LYS A 133 -6.75 -21.88 2.36
C LYS A 133 -7.42 -23.10 1.72
N VAL A 134 -7.14 -23.33 0.45
CA VAL A 134 -7.62 -24.50 -0.31
C VAL A 134 -6.61 -25.66 -0.22
N THR A 135 -7.09 -26.88 -0.34
CA THR A 135 -6.28 -28.11 -0.35
C THR A 135 -6.29 -28.85 -1.69
N ALA A 136 -7.11 -28.39 -2.64
CA ALA A 136 -7.23 -28.81 -4.02
C ALA A 136 -7.60 -27.59 -4.87
N ASP A 137 -7.58 -27.71 -6.20
CA ASP A 137 -8.12 -26.64 -7.05
C ASP A 137 -9.62 -26.51 -6.78
N VAL A 138 -10.17 -25.31 -6.99
CA VAL A 138 -11.57 -25.02 -6.69
C VAL A 138 -12.23 -24.34 -7.87
N ILE A 139 -13.42 -24.79 -8.23
CA ILE A 139 -14.34 -24.03 -9.09
C ILE A 139 -15.43 -23.41 -8.23
N ALA A 140 -15.72 -22.13 -8.44
CA ALA A 140 -16.85 -21.42 -7.83
C ALA A 140 -17.99 -21.36 -8.84
N ILE A 141 -19.12 -21.99 -8.52
CA ILE A 141 -20.27 -22.18 -9.41
C ILE A 141 -21.39 -21.25 -8.98
N ARG A 142 -22.04 -20.59 -9.95
CA ARG A 142 -23.26 -19.82 -9.74
C ARG A 142 -24.45 -20.76 -9.73
N VAL A 143 -25.04 -20.97 -8.55
CA VAL A 143 -26.27 -21.76 -8.38
C VAL A 143 -27.50 -20.88 -8.60
N ASP A 144 -27.38 -19.60 -8.26
CA ASP A 144 -28.39 -18.55 -8.48
C ASP A 144 -27.66 -17.22 -8.78
N ASP A 145 -28.41 -16.13 -8.98
CA ASP A 145 -27.85 -14.81 -9.28
C ASP A 145 -26.92 -14.28 -8.18
N ASP A 146 -27.24 -14.57 -6.92
CA ASP A 146 -26.54 -14.05 -5.74
C ASP A 146 -25.89 -15.15 -4.87
N VAL A 147 -25.87 -16.41 -5.34
CA VAL A 147 -25.41 -17.57 -4.55
C VAL A 147 -24.32 -18.34 -5.28
N LEU A 148 -23.19 -18.52 -4.60
CA LEU A 148 -22.09 -19.35 -5.06
C LEU A 148 -22.02 -20.67 -4.27
N ASP A 149 -21.72 -21.73 -4.99
CA ASP A 149 -21.26 -23.00 -4.42
C ASP A 149 -19.81 -23.27 -4.87
N GLU A 150 -19.12 -24.18 -4.21
CA GLU A 150 -17.72 -24.51 -4.51
C GLU A 150 -17.51 -26.01 -4.60
N LEU A 151 -16.72 -26.44 -5.58
CA LEU A 151 -16.28 -27.83 -5.72
C LEU A 151 -14.77 -27.89 -5.78
N ASP A 152 -14.21 -28.78 -4.96
CA ASP A 152 -12.79 -29.09 -4.91
C ASP A 152 -12.46 -30.20 -5.93
N GLY A 153 -11.35 -30.09 -6.66
CA GLY A 153 -10.94 -31.04 -7.70
C GLY A 153 -9.63 -30.65 -8.38
N ILE A 154 -9.48 -31.01 -9.66
CA ILE A 154 -8.30 -30.62 -10.48
C ILE A 154 -8.76 -29.84 -11.71
N ILE A 155 -8.16 -28.67 -11.92
CA ILE A 155 -8.43 -27.84 -13.10
C ILE A 155 -7.45 -28.22 -14.22
N HIS A 156 -8.01 -28.58 -15.38
CA HIS A 156 -7.26 -28.89 -16.59
C HIS A 156 -7.33 -27.72 -17.60
N ASP A 157 -7.60 -28.01 -18.87
CA ASP A 157 -7.69 -27.01 -19.92
C ASP A 157 -8.95 -26.14 -19.76
N ILE A 158 -8.81 -24.86 -20.09
CA ILE A 158 -9.88 -23.86 -20.01
C ILE A 158 -10.03 -23.21 -21.37
N GLU A 159 -11.19 -23.37 -21.98
CA GLU A 159 -11.55 -22.81 -23.27
C GLU A 159 -12.46 -21.58 -23.10
N SER A 160 -12.98 -21.05 -24.21
CA SER A 160 -13.85 -19.86 -24.20
C SER A 160 -15.19 -20.09 -23.52
N ASP A 161 -15.69 -21.31 -23.53
CA ASP A 161 -17.03 -21.70 -23.03
C ASP A 161 -17.00 -22.87 -22.04
N THR A 162 -15.85 -23.55 -21.88
CA THR A 162 -15.74 -24.79 -21.13
C THR A 162 -14.51 -24.80 -20.22
N VAL A 163 -14.63 -25.39 -19.03
CA VAL A 163 -13.52 -25.76 -18.14
C VAL A 163 -13.50 -27.27 -17.99
N GLN A 164 -12.37 -27.91 -18.31
CA GLN A 164 -12.17 -29.32 -18.04
C GLN A 164 -11.81 -29.49 -16.56
N PHE A 165 -12.70 -30.14 -15.80
CA PHE A 165 -12.57 -30.28 -14.35
C PHE A 165 -12.63 -31.74 -13.96
N GLU A 166 -11.69 -32.20 -13.16
CA GLU A 166 -11.64 -33.57 -12.67
C GLU A 166 -12.18 -33.63 -11.24
N LEU A 167 -13.19 -34.47 -11.04
CA LEU A 167 -13.83 -34.77 -9.77
C LEU A 167 -13.90 -36.29 -9.64
N ASP A 168 -13.43 -36.84 -8.52
CA ASP A 168 -13.42 -38.29 -8.26
C ASP A 168 -12.80 -39.14 -9.41
N ASP A 169 -11.65 -38.70 -9.92
CA ASP A 169 -10.91 -39.31 -11.05
C ASP A 169 -11.65 -39.28 -12.42
N GLU A 170 -12.79 -38.58 -12.52
CA GLU A 170 -13.52 -38.36 -13.76
C GLU A 170 -13.39 -36.90 -14.23
N THR A 171 -12.88 -36.71 -15.45
CA THR A 171 -12.85 -35.38 -16.07
C THR A 171 -14.18 -35.07 -16.75
N VAL A 172 -14.84 -34.02 -16.27
CA VAL A 172 -16.11 -33.51 -16.78
C VAL A 172 -15.95 -32.10 -17.37
N PRO A 173 -16.60 -31.81 -18.51
CA PRO A 173 -16.66 -30.46 -19.05
C PRO A 173 -17.69 -29.63 -18.25
N VAL A 174 -17.25 -28.51 -17.71
CA VAL A 174 -18.11 -27.55 -16.99
C VAL A 174 -18.32 -26.30 -17.84
N GLU A 175 -19.57 -25.88 -18.03
CA GLU A 175 -19.89 -24.65 -18.73
C GLU A 175 -19.29 -23.43 -18.00
N ARG A 176 -18.35 -22.74 -18.66
CA ARG A 176 -17.64 -21.57 -18.12
C ARG A 176 -18.60 -20.45 -17.72
N GLY A 177 -19.70 -20.27 -18.45
CA GLY A 177 -20.72 -19.26 -18.15
C GLY A 177 -21.41 -19.47 -16.79
N ARG A 178 -21.42 -20.70 -16.26
CA ARG A 178 -21.95 -21.03 -14.93
C ARG A 178 -20.95 -20.80 -13.80
N LEU A 179 -19.70 -20.50 -14.12
CA LEU A 179 -18.67 -20.25 -13.12
C LEU A 179 -18.58 -18.76 -12.77
N GLU A 180 -18.47 -18.48 -11.47
CA GLU A 180 -18.01 -17.19 -10.97
C GLU A 180 -16.50 -17.04 -11.21
N GLY A 181 -15.76 -18.12 -10.98
CA GLY A 181 -14.31 -18.15 -11.12
C GLY A 181 -13.70 -19.45 -10.65
N ILE A 182 -12.38 -19.47 -10.60
CA ILE A 182 -11.56 -20.60 -10.20
C ILE A 182 -10.44 -20.18 -9.24
N VAL A 183 -10.00 -21.10 -8.40
CA VAL A 183 -8.87 -20.92 -7.48
C VAL A 183 -7.92 -22.10 -7.67
N TYR A 184 -6.64 -21.82 -7.90
CA TYR A 184 -5.63 -22.87 -8.01
C TYR A 184 -5.04 -23.17 -6.63
N PHE A 185 -4.85 -24.45 -6.35
CA PHE A 185 -4.10 -24.88 -5.19
C PHE A 185 -2.61 -24.67 -5.40
N HIS A 186 -1.96 -24.08 -4.39
CA HIS A 186 -0.51 -23.95 -4.33
C HIS A 186 0.00 -24.59 -3.04
N PRO A 187 0.96 -25.52 -3.11
CA PRO A 187 1.62 -26.01 -1.91
C PRO A 187 2.32 -24.85 -1.19
N PRO A 188 2.45 -24.92 0.15
CA PRO A 188 3.19 -23.91 0.90
C PRO A 188 4.59 -23.71 0.31
N THR A 189 4.90 -22.49 -0.09
CA THR A 189 6.20 -22.10 -0.64
C THR A 189 6.95 -21.18 0.31
N ALA A 190 8.25 -20.99 0.07
CA ALA A 190 9.05 -20.04 0.82
C ALA A 190 8.46 -18.63 0.70
N ALA A 191 8.69 -17.80 1.72
CA ALA A 191 8.25 -16.41 1.72
C ALA A 191 8.74 -15.69 0.45
N THR A 192 7.82 -15.04 -0.26
CA THR A 192 8.13 -14.22 -1.43
C THR A 192 8.90 -12.97 -1.00
N PRO A 193 9.88 -12.51 -1.80
CA PRO A 193 10.53 -11.23 -1.55
C PRO A 193 9.49 -10.11 -1.64
N LYS A 194 9.72 -9.04 -0.89
CA LYS A 194 8.81 -7.89 -0.92
C LYS A 194 9.03 -7.05 -2.18
N ALA A 195 7.93 -6.57 -2.75
CA ALA A 195 7.94 -5.71 -3.94
C ALA A 195 8.57 -4.35 -3.64
N ILE A 196 9.47 -3.86 -4.51
CA ILE A 196 10.05 -2.51 -4.40
C ILE A 196 9.03 -1.39 -4.61
N ALA A 197 7.95 -1.69 -5.33
CA ALA A 197 6.85 -0.79 -5.59
C ALA A 197 5.58 -1.55 -5.99
N GLN A 198 4.43 -0.92 -5.79
CA GLN A 198 3.17 -1.33 -6.39
C GLN A 198 2.86 -0.43 -7.59
N LEU A 199 2.72 -1.02 -8.78
CA LEU A 199 2.32 -0.30 -9.97
C LEU A 199 0.83 -0.45 -10.18
N PHE A 200 0.14 0.67 -10.39
CA PHE A 200 -1.26 0.73 -10.79
C PHE A 200 -1.33 1.28 -12.21
N ASP A 201 -2.01 0.56 -13.09
CA ASP A 201 -2.23 0.98 -14.47
C ASP A 201 -3.65 1.47 -14.71
N ILE A 202 -3.82 2.12 -15.85
CA ILE A 202 -5.08 2.67 -16.29
C ILE A 202 -6.18 1.61 -16.52
N TYR A 203 -5.81 0.33 -16.63
CA TYR A 203 -6.72 -0.78 -16.89
C TYR A 203 -7.24 -1.42 -15.60
N GLY A 204 -6.82 -0.91 -14.44
CA GLY A 204 -7.22 -1.41 -13.12
C GLY A 204 -6.35 -2.55 -12.61
N SER A 205 -5.21 -2.84 -13.26
CA SER A 205 -4.27 -3.83 -12.75
C SER A 205 -3.37 -3.23 -11.67
N LEU A 206 -2.98 -4.10 -10.74
CA LEU A 206 -1.99 -3.90 -9.68
C LEU A 206 -0.84 -4.88 -9.93
N TRP A 207 0.38 -4.38 -10.02
CA TRP A 207 1.57 -5.20 -10.21
C TRP A 207 2.48 -5.06 -8.98
N GLN A 208 2.87 -6.19 -8.39
CA GLN A 208 3.84 -6.24 -7.30
C GLN A 208 5.25 -6.26 -7.90
N VAL A 209 5.85 -5.08 -8.07
CA VAL A 209 7.07 -4.90 -8.86
C VAL A 209 8.32 -5.19 -8.03
N GLN A 210 9.24 -6.00 -8.56
CA GLN A 210 10.54 -6.29 -7.96
C GLN A 210 11.69 -5.57 -8.65
N LYS A 211 11.59 -5.31 -9.96
CA LYS A 211 12.54 -4.53 -10.75
C LYS A 211 11.77 -3.59 -11.67
N LEU A 212 12.24 -2.36 -11.81
CA LEU A 212 11.61 -1.35 -12.65
C LEU A 212 12.66 -0.48 -13.32
N GLN A 213 12.48 -0.28 -14.63
CA GLN A 213 13.26 0.64 -15.43
C GLN A 213 12.36 1.34 -16.44
N MET A 214 12.80 2.46 -16.99
CA MET A 214 12.12 3.17 -18.06
C MET A 214 12.99 3.14 -19.32
N GLY A 215 12.42 2.57 -20.38
CA GLY A 215 12.92 2.71 -21.76
C GLY A 215 12.27 3.92 -22.46
N SER A 216 12.32 3.96 -23.79
CA SER A 216 11.71 5.05 -24.58
C SER A 216 10.19 5.13 -24.39
N ALA A 217 9.74 5.98 -23.45
CA ALA A 217 8.35 6.23 -23.08
C ALA A 217 7.56 5.01 -22.54
N LYS A 218 8.26 3.95 -22.12
CA LYS A 218 7.66 2.76 -21.51
C LYS A 218 8.36 2.40 -20.22
N LEU A 219 7.59 1.98 -19.23
CA LEU A 219 8.09 1.25 -18.08
C LEU A 219 8.27 -0.21 -18.46
N GLN A 220 9.41 -0.77 -18.05
CA GLN A 220 9.76 -2.17 -18.15
C GLN A 220 10.04 -2.68 -16.74
N GLY A 221 9.50 -3.84 -16.39
CA GLY A 221 9.72 -4.36 -15.06
C GLY A 221 9.56 -5.86 -14.96
N VAL A 222 9.88 -6.34 -13.76
CA VAL A 222 9.73 -7.73 -13.35
C VAL A 222 8.95 -7.73 -12.04
N THR A 223 7.89 -8.53 -11.94
CA THR A 223 7.14 -8.72 -10.70
C THR A 223 7.91 -9.60 -9.71
N VAL A 224 7.40 -9.71 -8.48
CA VAL A 224 7.94 -10.57 -7.42
C VAL A 224 7.99 -12.04 -7.84
N ASN A 225 7.00 -12.54 -8.59
CA ASN A 225 7.02 -13.90 -9.13
C ASN A 225 7.81 -14.07 -10.45
N GLY A 226 8.50 -13.03 -10.92
CA GLY A 226 9.37 -13.09 -12.11
C GLY A 226 8.67 -12.78 -13.43
N LEU A 227 7.40 -12.36 -13.44
CA LEU A 227 6.69 -11.96 -14.66
C LEU A 227 7.25 -10.64 -15.19
N THR A 228 7.70 -10.64 -16.43
CA THR A 228 8.13 -9.41 -17.12
C THR A 228 6.94 -8.66 -17.69
N PHE A 229 6.94 -7.33 -17.64
CA PHE A 229 5.92 -6.49 -18.25
C PHE A 229 6.52 -5.28 -18.98
N GLU A 230 5.76 -4.77 -19.95
CA GLU A 230 5.95 -3.46 -20.56
C GLU A 230 4.67 -2.65 -20.42
N LEU A 231 4.78 -1.40 -19.96
CA LEU A 231 3.65 -0.51 -19.83
C LEU A 231 4.01 0.87 -20.42
N PRO A 232 3.27 1.39 -21.40
CA PRO A 232 3.41 2.79 -21.82
C PRO A 232 3.35 3.72 -20.62
N LEU A 233 4.20 4.74 -20.56
CA LEU A 233 4.15 5.70 -19.46
C LEU A 233 2.80 6.46 -19.43
N THR A 234 2.14 6.55 -20.58
CA THR A 234 0.78 7.06 -20.74
C THR A 234 -0.31 6.16 -20.14
N ASP A 235 0.05 4.98 -19.65
CA ASP A 235 -0.86 4.01 -19.06
C ASP A 235 -0.59 3.86 -17.55
N LEU A 236 0.40 4.59 -17.02
CA LEU A 236 0.67 4.66 -15.60
C LEU A 236 -0.40 5.51 -14.89
N VAL A 237 -0.96 4.97 -13.80
CA VAL A 237 -1.70 5.71 -12.77
C VAL A 237 -0.75 6.12 -11.66
N LYS A 238 -0.08 5.12 -11.05
CA LYS A 238 0.70 5.31 -9.83
C LYS A 238 1.75 4.22 -9.69
N LEU A 239 2.94 4.59 -9.27
CA LEU A 239 3.90 3.75 -8.58
C LEU A 239 3.86 4.13 -7.10
N ASP A 240 3.60 3.16 -6.23
CA ASP A 240 3.61 3.33 -4.78
C ASP A 240 4.84 2.63 -4.19
N PHE A 241 5.73 3.41 -3.58
CA PHE A 241 6.97 2.93 -2.97
C PHE A 241 6.85 2.78 -1.44
N SER A 242 5.67 3.02 -0.87
CA SER A 242 5.47 3.03 0.57
C SER A 242 5.71 1.67 1.23
N ALA A 243 5.28 0.59 0.59
CA ALA A 243 5.31 -0.76 1.17
C ALA A 243 6.72 -1.22 1.59
N GLU A 244 7.76 -0.72 0.92
CA GLU A 244 9.16 -1.02 1.27
C GLU A 244 9.80 0.04 2.16
N ASN A 245 9.48 1.30 1.94
CA ASN A 245 10.29 2.39 2.49
C ASN A 245 9.72 3.00 3.75
N LEU A 246 8.48 2.67 4.11
CA LEU A 246 7.86 3.18 5.33
C LEU A 246 7.00 2.13 6.04
N ILE A 247 6.96 2.24 7.36
CA ILE A 247 5.98 1.54 8.18
C ILE A 247 5.32 2.57 9.10
N TYR A 248 3.99 2.60 9.13
CA TYR A 248 3.28 3.42 10.11
C TYR A 248 3.41 2.81 11.50
N LEU A 249 3.64 3.62 12.53
CA LEU A 249 3.70 3.14 13.91
C LEU A 249 2.36 2.59 14.41
N SER A 250 1.25 2.92 13.75
CA SER A 250 -0.06 2.32 14.02
C SER A 250 -0.20 0.88 13.50
N ASP A 251 0.61 0.48 12.53
CA ASP A 251 0.65 -0.89 11.99
C ASP A 251 1.62 -1.81 12.77
N ILE A 252 2.39 -1.24 13.69
CA ILE A 252 3.34 -1.98 14.52
C ILE A 252 2.76 -2.16 15.91
N GLU A 253 2.79 -3.39 16.42
CA GLU A 253 2.52 -3.64 17.83
C GLU A 253 3.69 -3.13 18.70
N PRO A 254 3.48 -2.13 19.58
CA PRO A 254 4.49 -1.71 20.53
C PRO A 254 4.79 -2.83 21.52
N THR A 255 6.06 -2.99 21.86
CA THR A 255 6.52 -3.94 22.88
C THR A 255 5.94 -3.63 24.26
N SER A 256 5.62 -2.36 24.54
CA SER A 256 4.93 -1.98 25.77
C SER A 256 4.17 -0.68 25.59
N VAL A 257 2.99 -0.60 26.18
CA VAL A 257 2.22 0.63 26.36
C VAL A 257 1.91 0.78 27.83
N THR A 258 2.23 1.94 28.40
CA THR A 258 1.94 2.25 29.80
C THR A 258 1.29 3.61 29.84
N TRP A 259 0.02 3.65 30.19
CA TRP A 259 -0.64 4.89 30.58
C TRP A 259 -0.59 5.04 32.10
N THR A 260 -0.36 6.25 32.57
CA THR A 260 -0.32 6.59 34.00
C THR A 260 -1.24 7.79 34.23
N PRO A 261 -2.27 7.67 35.07
CA PRO A 261 -3.19 8.75 35.39
C PRO A 261 -2.53 9.77 36.31
N PHE A 262 -3.09 10.98 36.34
CA PHE A 262 -2.60 12.05 37.20
C PHE A 262 -2.97 11.79 38.67
N LEU A 263 -4.13 11.17 38.90
CA LEU A 263 -4.64 10.76 40.20
C LEU A 263 -5.22 9.34 40.11
N GLY A 264 -5.03 8.55 41.17
CA GLY A 264 -5.60 7.21 41.30
C GLY A 264 -4.71 6.07 40.79
N SER A 265 -5.24 4.85 40.90
CA SER A 265 -4.61 3.61 40.42
C SER A 265 -5.12 3.23 39.04
N VAL A 266 -4.28 2.54 38.26
CA VAL A 266 -4.68 1.99 36.95
C VAL A 266 -5.27 0.61 37.14
N ASP A 267 -6.49 0.42 36.65
CA ASP A 267 -7.07 -0.90 36.41
C ASP A 267 -7.13 -1.19 34.89
N PRO A 268 -7.41 -2.45 34.46
CA PRO A 268 -7.47 -2.80 33.05
C PRO A 268 -8.52 -2.04 32.24
N LEU A 269 -9.66 -1.70 32.82
CA LEU A 269 -10.72 -0.96 32.14
C LEU A 269 -10.27 0.49 31.87
N ALA A 270 -9.65 1.12 32.86
CA ALA A 270 -9.05 2.42 32.71
C ALA A 270 -7.99 2.39 31.60
N GLN A 271 -7.06 1.42 31.61
CA GLN A 271 -6.06 1.28 30.56
C GLN A 271 -6.67 1.09 29.16
N ALA A 272 -7.81 0.40 29.03
CA ALA A 272 -8.51 0.25 27.75
C ALA A 272 -9.18 1.55 27.29
N LEU A 273 -9.82 2.29 28.19
CA LEU A 273 -10.52 3.55 27.88
C LEU A 273 -9.57 4.71 27.58
N PHE A 274 -8.43 4.73 28.28
CA PHE A 274 -7.49 5.85 28.34
C PHE A 274 -6.15 5.53 27.65
N GLY A 275 -5.96 4.30 27.20
CA GLY A 275 -4.83 3.93 26.36
C GLY A 275 -4.87 4.60 24.98
N PRO A 276 -3.73 4.62 24.27
CA PRO A 276 -3.63 5.24 22.96
C PRO A 276 -4.56 4.56 21.93
N ARG A 277 -4.91 5.30 20.87
CA ARG A 277 -5.69 4.82 19.73
C ARG A 277 -4.83 4.81 18.48
N ARG A 278 -5.01 3.77 17.66
CA ARG A 278 -4.36 3.63 16.35
C ARG A 278 -5.36 3.98 15.25
N ASP A 279 -4.95 4.85 14.33
CA ASP A 279 -5.69 5.27 13.13
C ASP A 279 -7.08 5.87 13.41
N ARG A 280 -7.33 6.32 14.63
CA ARG A 280 -8.58 6.95 15.04
C ARG A 280 -8.39 7.90 16.23
N SER A 281 -9.28 8.86 16.36
CA SER A 281 -9.33 9.76 17.52
C SER A 281 -9.94 9.09 18.76
N PHE A 282 -9.82 9.72 19.93
CA PHE A 282 -10.49 9.28 21.17
C PHE A 282 -12.02 9.31 21.08
N SER A 283 -12.59 10.21 20.26
CA SER A 283 -14.03 10.29 19.99
C SER A 283 -14.51 9.34 18.89
N GLY A 284 -13.61 8.52 18.32
CA GLY A 284 -13.88 7.75 17.11
C GLY A 284 -13.65 8.58 15.83
N GLY A 285 -13.65 7.91 14.68
CA GLY A 285 -13.35 8.53 13.38
C GLY A 285 -11.89 8.98 13.24
N LYS A 286 -11.61 9.75 12.18
CA LYS A 286 -10.25 10.17 11.78
C LYS A 286 -9.57 11.07 12.82
N LEU A 287 -8.24 11.05 12.81
CA LEU A 287 -7.41 12.00 13.56
C LEU A 287 -7.59 13.41 12.97
N GLN A 288 -7.68 14.42 13.83
CA GLN A 288 -7.89 15.81 13.40
C GLN A 288 -6.87 16.74 14.05
N LEU A 289 -6.29 17.62 13.25
CA LEU A 289 -5.42 18.70 13.70
C LEU A 289 -5.99 20.03 13.21
N GLY A 290 -6.13 20.99 14.11
CA GLY A 290 -6.65 22.32 13.78
C GLY A 290 -5.56 23.23 13.20
N LYS A 291 -5.93 24.14 12.29
CA LYS A 291 -5.11 25.27 11.87
C LYS A 291 -5.80 26.57 12.32
N ARG A 292 -5.09 27.54 12.93
CA ARG A 292 -5.71 28.81 13.39
C ARG A 292 -6.39 29.59 12.27
N ARG A 293 -5.92 29.42 11.04
CA ARG A 293 -6.48 30.05 9.83
C ARG A 293 -6.58 29.01 8.72
N GLY A 294 -7.61 28.19 8.77
CA GLY A 294 -7.86 27.20 7.74
C GLY A 294 -8.90 26.17 8.13
N ARG A 295 -9.06 25.17 7.26
CA ARG A 295 -9.85 23.98 7.57
C ARG A 295 -9.02 23.01 8.40
N ASP A 296 -9.72 22.22 9.22
CA ASP A 296 -9.13 21.11 9.95
C ASP A 296 -8.46 20.12 8.99
N LEU A 297 -7.32 19.60 9.43
CA LEU A 297 -6.59 18.57 8.72
C LEU A 297 -7.00 17.20 9.27
N GLU A 298 -7.55 16.34 8.40
CA GLU A 298 -7.93 14.98 8.75
C GLU A 298 -6.88 13.97 8.29
N TYR A 299 -6.60 12.98 9.13
CA TYR A 299 -5.64 11.92 8.83
C TYR A 299 -6.23 10.54 9.12
N GLN A 300 -6.01 9.62 8.18
CA GLN A 300 -6.41 8.22 8.31
C GLN A 300 -5.41 7.40 9.11
N LYS A 301 -4.11 7.75 9.05
CA LYS A 301 -3.05 7.01 9.73
C LYS A 301 -2.43 7.82 10.86
N GLY A 302 -2.11 7.17 11.97
CA GLY A 302 -1.37 7.77 13.08
C GLY A 302 -1.77 7.25 14.45
N LEU A 303 -1.37 7.98 15.49
CA LEU A 303 -1.62 7.63 16.89
C LEU A 303 -2.31 8.80 17.60
N ALA A 304 -3.41 8.54 18.31
CA ALA A 304 -3.95 9.45 19.32
C ALA A 304 -3.46 8.99 20.70
N ILE A 305 -2.78 9.88 21.41
CA ILE A 305 -2.08 9.57 22.66
C ILE A 305 -2.47 10.62 23.69
N GLN A 306 -2.89 10.16 24.86
CA GLN A 306 -3.14 11.06 25.98
C GLN A 306 -2.03 11.01 27.03
N SER A 307 -1.85 12.08 27.81
CA SER A 307 -0.86 12.10 28.89
C SER A 307 -1.35 11.33 30.13
N ARG A 308 -0.48 10.73 30.94
CA ARG A 308 0.93 10.40 30.66
C ARG A 308 0.98 9.01 30.00
N THR A 309 1.37 8.92 28.72
CA THR A 309 1.50 7.63 28.04
C THR A 309 2.91 7.42 27.52
N ARG A 310 3.46 6.25 27.82
CA ARG A 310 4.74 5.77 27.32
C ARG A 310 4.53 4.57 26.40
N MET A 311 4.93 4.70 25.14
CA MET A 311 4.91 3.62 24.13
C MET A 311 6.34 3.24 23.74
N VAL A 312 6.61 1.95 23.60
CA VAL A 312 7.93 1.43 23.21
C VAL A 312 7.80 0.54 21.99
N TYR A 313 8.62 0.83 20.99
CA TYR A 313 8.73 0.06 19.76
C TYR A 313 10.10 -0.57 19.66
N ARG A 314 10.15 -1.82 19.20
CA ARG A 314 11.38 -2.47 18.76
C ARG A 314 11.53 -2.24 17.26
N LEU A 315 12.68 -1.73 16.84
CA LEU A 315 12.98 -1.42 15.45
C LEU A 315 14.10 -2.35 14.93
N SER A 316 14.05 -2.67 13.64
CA SER A 316 15.18 -3.24 12.90
C SER A 316 16.21 -2.14 12.57
N ASP A 317 17.44 -2.54 12.27
CA ASP A 317 18.56 -1.61 12.02
C ASP A 317 18.45 -0.87 10.67
N GLU A 318 17.43 -1.18 9.85
CA GLU A 318 17.20 -0.59 8.52
C GLU A 318 16.53 0.80 8.57
N PHE A 319 15.89 1.18 9.68
CA PHE A 319 15.17 2.45 9.76
C PHE A 319 16.08 3.63 10.13
N GLN A 320 15.91 4.74 9.40
CA GLN A 320 16.74 5.93 9.55
C GLN A 320 16.01 7.15 10.11
N ARG A 321 14.71 7.31 9.84
CA ARG A 321 13.92 8.47 10.29
C ARG A 321 12.62 8.06 10.96
N PHE A 322 12.23 8.76 12.02
CA PHE A 322 10.86 8.75 12.54
C PHE A 322 10.24 10.11 12.21
N LYS A 323 9.11 10.08 11.48
CA LYS A 323 8.38 11.28 11.04
C LYS A 323 6.93 11.26 11.49
N ALA A 324 6.38 12.42 11.85
CA ALA A 324 4.96 12.60 12.15
C ALA A 324 4.54 14.06 11.98
N ILE A 325 3.25 14.32 11.77
CA ILE A 325 2.66 15.64 11.97
C ILE A 325 2.07 15.67 13.39
N VAL A 326 2.58 16.58 14.21
CA VAL A 326 2.30 16.64 15.65
C VAL A 326 1.38 17.82 15.95
N GLY A 327 0.34 17.57 16.73
CA GLY A 327 -0.50 18.60 17.31
C GLY A 327 -1.49 18.02 18.29
N LEU A 328 -2.21 18.88 19.01
CA LEU A 328 -3.33 18.43 19.83
C LEU A 328 -4.58 18.25 18.96
N ASP A 329 -5.42 17.28 19.32
CA ASP A 329 -6.67 17.03 18.62
C ASP A 329 -7.52 18.31 18.61
N ASN A 330 -8.01 18.72 17.44
CA ASN A 330 -8.74 20.00 17.31
C ASN A 330 -9.95 20.08 18.25
N ARG A 331 -10.55 18.93 18.59
CA ARG A 331 -11.70 18.84 19.48
C ARG A 331 -11.38 19.24 20.93
N THR A 332 -10.10 19.31 21.30
CA THR A 332 -9.62 19.87 22.58
C THR A 332 -9.71 21.40 22.63
N ARG A 333 -10.08 22.07 21.53
CA ARG A 333 -10.33 23.53 21.47
C ARG A 333 -9.22 24.36 22.14
N GLY A 334 -7.97 23.93 21.96
CA GLY A 334 -6.79 24.66 22.42
C GLY A 334 -6.42 24.47 23.91
N ARG A 335 -7.09 23.60 24.66
CA ARG A 335 -6.93 23.54 26.13
C ARG A 335 -5.83 22.60 26.64
N GLY A 336 -5.38 21.65 25.83
CA GLY A 336 -4.36 20.69 26.26
C GLY A 336 -2.94 21.28 26.29
N ASN A 337 -2.08 20.63 27.06
CA ASN A 337 -0.69 20.97 27.24
C ASN A 337 0.14 19.74 27.66
N VAL A 338 0.99 19.25 26.75
CA VAL A 338 1.80 18.05 26.98
C VAL A 338 3.29 18.29 26.77
N GLU A 339 4.12 17.43 27.34
CA GLU A 339 5.53 17.32 27.00
C GLU A 339 5.74 16.10 26.10
N LEU A 340 6.05 16.33 24.83
CA LEU A 340 6.40 15.24 23.90
C LEU A 340 7.90 14.95 24.00
N VAL A 341 8.24 13.72 24.37
CA VAL A 341 9.62 13.23 24.47
C VAL A 341 9.79 12.00 23.58
N ILE A 342 10.79 12.05 22.70
CA ILE A 342 11.20 10.92 21.86
C ILE A 342 12.57 10.45 22.33
N LEU A 343 12.68 9.17 22.68
CA LEU A 343 13.94 8.54 23.08
C LEU A 343 14.35 7.45 22.09
N GLY A 344 15.63 7.42 21.70
CA GLY A 344 16.25 6.32 20.96
C GLY A 344 17.28 5.61 21.83
N ASN A 345 17.12 4.31 22.06
CA ASN A 345 17.99 3.52 22.95
C ASN A 345 18.19 4.17 24.34
N ARG A 346 17.15 4.86 24.85
CA ARG A 346 17.11 5.67 26.11
C ARG A 346 17.74 7.07 26.05
N ARG A 347 18.36 7.47 24.93
CA ARG A 347 18.84 8.84 24.73
C ARG A 347 17.72 9.73 24.20
N GLU A 348 17.58 10.93 24.75
CA GLU A 348 16.65 11.94 24.24
C GLU A 348 17.06 12.39 22.84
N LEU A 349 16.14 12.23 21.88
CA LEU A 349 16.26 12.70 20.50
C LEU A 349 15.45 13.98 20.28
N LEU A 350 14.34 14.12 21.01
CA LEU A 350 13.49 15.31 21.01
C LEU A 350 12.81 15.43 22.37
N LYS A 351 12.72 16.66 22.87
CA LYS A 351 11.79 17.05 23.92
C LYS A 351 11.17 18.39 23.55
N LYS A 352 9.84 18.45 23.58
CA LYS A 352 9.09 19.64 23.18
C LYS A 352 7.76 19.76 23.91
N THR A 353 7.52 20.93 24.50
CA THR A 353 6.20 21.32 24.98
C THR A 353 5.25 21.51 23.79
N VAL A 354 4.09 20.85 23.82
CA VAL A 354 3.03 20.99 22.83
C VAL A 354 1.80 21.58 23.50
N THR A 355 1.37 22.75 23.04
CA THR A 355 0.19 23.44 23.56
C THR A 355 -0.89 23.52 22.50
N GLY A 356 -2.15 23.60 22.91
CA GLY A 356 -3.28 23.71 21.98
C GLY A 356 -3.32 25.01 21.17
N MET A 357 -2.46 25.99 21.50
CA MET A 357 -2.32 27.23 20.73
C MET A 357 -1.29 27.14 19.60
N MET A 358 -0.49 26.07 19.55
CA MET A 358 0.51 25.88 18.51
C MET A 358 -0.13 25.32 17.25
N GLU A 359 0.31 25.81 16.10
CA GLU A 359 0.02 25.16 14.82
C GLU A 359 0.63 23.75 14.79
N PRO A 360 -0.02 22.80 14.09
CA PRO A 360 0.56 21.51 13.79
C PRO A 360 1.92 21.66 13.14
N PHE A 361 2.89 20.84 13.56
CA PHE A 361 4.26 20.93 13.06
C PHE A 361 4.80 19.55 12.68
N GLU A 362 5.79 19.54 11.79
CA GLU A 362 6.47 18.32 11.41
C GLU A 362 7.51 17.91 12.45
N LEU A 363 7.46 16.66 12.86
CA LEU A 363 8.49 15.97 13.62
C LEU A 363 9.28 15.11 12.63
N ASP A 364 10.59 15.31 12.59
CA ASP A 364 11.54 14.49 11.84
C ASP A 364 12.78 14.28 12.72
N VAL A 365 12.94 13.06 13.24
CA VAL A 365 14.06 12.70 14.11
C VAL A 365 14.86 11.55 13.49
N LYS A 366 16.18 11.66 13.54
CA LYS A 366 17.08 10.58 13.11
C LYS A 366 17.04 9.43 14.11
N ILE A 367 16.81 8.22 13.61
CA ILE A 367 16.73 6.97 14.39
C ILE A 367 17.68 5.88 13.85
N SER A 368 18.64 6.22 12.98
CA SER A 368 19.66 5.26 12.52
C SER A 368 20.37 4.58 13.71
N GLY A 369 20.37 3.25 13.73
CA GLY A 369 20.94 2.45 14.83
C GLY A 369 20.11 2.43 16.12
N VAL A 370 18.92 3.03 16.14
CA VAL A 370 17.98 2.93 17.26
C VAL A 370 17.22 1.62 17.15
N ARG A 371 17.42 0.73 18.13
CA ARG A 371 16.68 -0.54 18.26
C ARG A 371 15.44 -0.42 19.13
N ARG A 372 15.41 0.59 20.00
CA ARG A 372 14.29 0.88 20.90
C ARG A 372 13.90 2.34 20.79
N LEU A 373 12.79 2.60 20.11
CA LEU A 373 12.14 3.90 20.06
C LEU A 373 11.12 4.00 21.21
N THR A 374 11.21 5.03 22.03
CA THR A 374 10.21 5.34 23.06
C THR A 374 9.55 6.67 22.72
N ILE A 375 8.23 6.66 22.69
CA ILE A 375 7.39 7.86 22.61
C ILE A 375 6.79 8.06 23.99
N LEU A 376 7.07 9.19 24.62
CA LEU A 376 6.48 9.60 25.88
C LEU A 376 5.71 10.90 25.65
N VAL A 377 4.41 10.85 25.89
CA VAL A 377 3.57 12.05 26.02
C VAL A 377 3.37 12.25 27.51
N ASP A 378 4.16 13.13 28.11
CA ASP A 378 4.13 13.43 29.54
C ASP A 378 3.17 14.58 29.86
N TYR A 379 2.85 14.72 31.14
CA TYR A 379 2.06 15.84 31.62
C TYR A 379 2.79 17.15 31.39
N GLY A 380 2.08 18.11 30.79
CA GLY A 380 2.48 19.50 30.81
C GLY A 380 1.84 20.26 31.97
N LYS A 381 1.72 21.57 31.83
CA LYS A 381 1.17 22.48 32.86
C LYS A 381 -0.30 22.19 33.19
N GLY A 382 -1.04 21.60 32.25
CA GLY A 382 -2.47 21.29 32.36
C GLY A 382 -2.80 20.00 33.13
N LYS A 383 -1.79 19.22 33.57
CA LYS A 383 -1.96 18.03 34.40
C LYS A 383 -2.95 16.98 33.82
N GLY A 384 -2.97 16.80 32.50
CA GLY A 384 -3.81 15.80 31.84
C GLY A 384 -5.12 16.30 31.25
N ILE A 385 -5.51 17.55 31.51
CA ILE A 385 -6.79 18.07 31.04
C ILE A 385 -6.74 18.33 29.53
N GLN A 386 -7.52 17.54 28.77
CA GLN A 386 -7.60 17.60 27.30
C GLN A 386 -6.26 17.42 26.59
N ASP A 387 -5.35 16.67 27.22
CA ASP A 387 -4.03 16.36 26.70
C ASP A 387 -4.07 15.28 25.61
N HIS A 388 -4.89 15.46 24.59
CA HIS A 388 -5.03 14.51 23.48
C HIS A 388 -4.08 14.91 22.35
N LEU A 389 -2.87 14.36 22.35
CA LEU A 389 -1.88 14.56 21.31
C LEU A 389 -2.12 13.58 20.15
N ASN A 390 -2.19 14.10 18.93
CA ASN A 390 -2.18 13.30 17.72
C ASN A 390 -0.78 13.33 17.09
N LEU A 391 -0.23 12.14 16.81
CA LEU A 391 0.91 11.92 15.93
C LEU A 391 0.36 11.41 14.60
N CYS A 392 -0.03 12.32 13.73
CA CYS A 392 -0.61 12.01 12.43
C CYS A 392 0.45 11.56 11.42
N ASN A 393 0.12 10.58 10.57
CA ASN A 393 1.05 9.92 9.65
C ASN A 393 2.38 9.51 10.33
N ALA A 394 2.31 9.11 11.61
CA ALA A 394 3.46 8.66 12.38
C ALA A 394 4.07 7.42 11.74
N ARG A 395 5.27 7.56 11.18
CA ARG A 395 5.93 6.53 10.36
C ARG A 395 7.42 6.50 10.59
N ILE A 396 8.00 5.32 10.46
CA ILE A 396 9.44 5.13 10.35
C ILE A 396 9.79 4.85 8.90
N THR A 397 10.90 5.40 8.42
CA THR A 397 11.37 5.21 7.04
C THR A 397 12.78 4.65 7.02
N LYS A 398 13.08 3.86 5.98
CA LYS A 398 14.42 3.36 5.70
C LYS A 398 15.40 4.47 5.34
#